data_AF-A0AAI9RRT3-F1
#
_entry.id   AF-A0AAI9RRT3-F1
#
_cell.length_a   1.000
_cell.length_b   1.000
_cell.length_c   1.000
_cell.angle_alpha   90.00
_cell.angle_beta   90.00
_cell.angle_gamma   90.00
#
_symmetry.space_group_name_H-M   'P 1'
#
loop_
_entity.id
_entity.type
_entity.pdbx_description
1 polymer ?
#
loop_
_entity_poly.entity_id
_entity_poly.type
_entity_poly.pdbx_seq_one_letter_code
_entity_poly.pdbx_strand_id
1 'polypeptide(L)'
;MLSRVANSLYWMSRNVERAENNARILDVQLLRMIEASDEELVGGSDWKLIYEICASTETMEQIKSMPSYQEDQLVYYLAMEKSNFNSVASCVKVVRENARISRDHIPDDYWEAWNRCYLMLKEMDQQSCTVQEMRLFLEQVKLTSLITQGIVESSMPRGVPYQIIKIAKWLERAEKTARILNVVCERTRERSVETQSEDYYYWLAALRMTNGYNAYLKMNPPQMKPKRVLAFLIANTDFPRSIRYCLAHVRQAIDELEGGKISHYSWELYAKLDQLQEEFKEISIDELSSDEIMDFLNDFQNGCNEVGHIFSKTYYLSDSEINSVESSQSQSMGAKGITSMKYKVEHTNVFEYETIVDQSMNSIRLKPRTDECQRLLSYRADITPASLTKEHIDIWGNHVETFFIAEHHQHLEVKTTSIVSIQKSPFIHRIDYSPEMNAIFHSQLFGEHYLAFLSNTAYTYLTVEQMSQIDRELGIMKNPVQYAIDVMEYIHQHFTYDGESTTVDTKAEESFNLRKGVCQDITHVMLGILRCKHIPARYVSGYLYVGENSALVGDAASHAWVEVMVPGIGWVGLDPTNNVEALESHIRVGVGRDYNDVSPVQGVYRGGSQSLDVKVSVSLMDQ
;
A
#
# COMPACT_ATOMS: atom_id res chain seq x y z
N MET A 1 -2.06 -2.88 8.82
CA MET A 1 -0.98 -2.61 7.84
C MET A 1 -1.61 -1.78 6.73
N LEU A 2 -1.02 -0.63 6.36
CA LEU A 2 -1.52 0.18 5.23
C LEU A 2 -1.53 -0.67 3.95
N SER A 3 -2.59 -0.60 3.13
CA SER A 3 -2.73 -1.41 1.91
C SER A 3 -1.54 -1.24 0.96
N ARG A 4 -0.96 -0.03 0.90
CA ARG A 4 0.25 0.27 0.14
C ARG A 4 1.50 -0.44 0.66
N VAL A 5 1.64 -0.62 1.98
CA VAL A 5 2.76 -1.38 2.55
C VAL A 5 2.58 -2.87 2.26
N ALA A 6 1.36 -3.39 2.40
CA ALA A 6 1.02 -4.74 2.00
C ALA A 6 1.32 -4.97 0.50
N ASN A 7 0.93 -4.01 -0.35
CA ASN A 7 1.19 -4.04 -1.79
C ASN A 7 2.70 -4.04 -2.09
N SER A 8 3.45 -3.16 -1.42
CA SER A 8 4.91 -3.12 -1.56
C SER A 8 5.55 -4.43 -1.11
N LEU A 9 5.17 -5.02 0.02
CA LEU A 9 5.70 -6.30 0.48
C LEU A 9 5.36 -7.45 -0.49
N TYR A 10 4.13 -7.46 -1.00
CA TYR A 10 3.65 -8.45 -1.97
C TYR A 10 4.46 -8.38 -3.26
N TRP A 11 4.52 -7.20 -3.92
CA TRP A 11 5.29 -7.04 -5.16
C TRP A 11 6.79 -7.13 -4.95
N MET A 12 7.32 -6.71 -3.80
CA MET A 12 8.71 -6.93 -3.43
C MET A 12 9.03 -8.43 -3.50
N SER A 13 8.29 -9.25 -2.77
CA SER A 13 8.59 -10.68 -2.70
C SER A 13 8.33 -11.41 -4.02
N ARG A 14 7.31 -11.02 -4.80
CA ARG A 14 7.13 -11.56 -6.16
C ARG A 14 8.31 -11.22 -7.06
N ASN A 15 8.80 -9.98 -7.03
CA ASN A 15 9.93 -9.57 -7.85
C ASN A 15 11.26 -10.16 -7.36
N VAL A 16 11.40 -10.50 -6.07
CA VAL A 16 12.55 -11.28 -5.56
C VAL A 16 12.60 -12.65 -6.20
N GLU A 17 11.50 -13.39 -6.18
CA GLU A 17 11.43 -14.72 -6.81
C GLU A 17 11.57 -14.61 -8.33
N ARG A 18 10.98 -13.59 -8.96
CA ARG A 18 11.14 -13.34 -10.40
C ARG A 18 12.58 -13.07 -10.80
N ALA A 19 13.27 -12.18 -10.09
CA ALA A 19 14.68 -11.84 -10.36
C ALA A 19 15.56 -13.08 -10.23
N GLU A 20 15.37 -13.86 -9.16
CA GLU A 20 16.15 -15.08 -8.91
C GLU A 20 15.87 -16.17 -9.95
N ASN A 21 14.60 -16.41 -10.28
CA ASN A 21 14.21 -17.41 -11.29
C ASN A 21 14.75 -17.05 -12.66
N ASN A 22 14.55 -15.79 -13.10
CA ASN A 22 15.06 -15.33 -14.40
C ASN A 22 16.59 -15.39 -14.44
N ALA A 23 17.27 -15.01 -13.35
CA ALA A 23 18.73 -15.11 -13.26
C ALA A 23 19.22 -16.56 -13.34
N ARG A 24 18.51 -17.51 -12.71
CA ARG A 24 18.84 -18.93 -12.79
C ARG A 24 18.58 -19.50 -14.18
N ILE A 25 17.46 -19.17 -14.81
CA ILE A 25 17.14 -19.65 -16.16
C ILE A 25 18.20 -19.17 -17.16
N LEU A 26 18.59 -17.90 -17.09
CA LEU A 26 19.67 -17.35 -17.91
C LEU A 26 21.01 -18.03 -17.64
N ASP A 27 21.40 -18.20 -16.38
CA ASP A 27 22.66 -18.85 -16.02
C ASP A 27 22.72 -20.32 -16.47
N VAL A 28 21.60 -21.06 -16.40
CA VAL A 28 21.52 -22.42 -16.95
C VAL A 28 21.73 -22.42 -18.46
N GLN A 29 21.17 -21.45 -19.18
CA GLN A 29 21.37 -21.36 -20.63
C GLN A 29 22.80 -20.97 -20.99
N LEU A 30 23.37 -19.97 -20.31
CA LEU A 30 24.77 -19.56 -20.51
C LEU A 30 25.74 -20.71 -20.23
N LEU A 31 25.47 -21.52 -19.19
CA LEU A 31 26.26 -22.72 -18.91
C LEU A 31 26.14 -23.75 -20.04
N ARG A 32 24.93 -23.99 -20.57
CA ARG A 32 24.72 -24.91 -21.69
C ARG A 32 25.48 -24.49 -22.94
N MET A 33 25.56 -23.18 -23.22
CA MET A 33 26.36 -22.67 -24.35
C MET A 33 27.86 -22.98 -24.18
N ILE A 34 28.37 -22.92 -22.95
CA ILE A 34 29.77 -23.25 -22.65
C ILE A 34 30.00 -24.78 -22.72
N GLU A 35 29.02 -25.57 -22.27
CA GLU A 35 29.10 -27.04 -22.25
C GLU A 35 28.88 -27.67 -23.64
N ALA A 36 28.25 -26.96 -24.58
CA ALA A 36 28.01 -27.44 -25.94
C ALA A 36 29.31 -27.39 -26.77
N SER A 37 29.85 -28.56 -27.11
CA SER A 37 31.09 -28.71 -27.88
C SER A 37 30.92 -28.72 -29.40
N ASP A 38 29.69 -28.79 -29.92
CA ASP A 38 29.38 -28.85 -31.35
C ASP A 38 28.50 -27.67 -31.80
N GLU A 39 28.96 -26.93 -32.82
CA GLU A 39 28.28 -25.76 -33.41
C GLU A 39 26.89 -26.08 -34.02
N GLU A 40 26.61 -27.35 -34.38
CA GLU A 40 25.33 -27.76 -34.97
C GLU A 40 24.20 -27.97 -33.94
N LEU A 41 24.51 -28.18 -32.66
CA LEU A 41 23.54 -28.43 -31.58
C LEU A 41 23.00 -27.14 -30.93
N VAL A 42 23.61 -25.98 -31.20
CA VAL A 42 23.26 -24.65 -30.64
C VAL A 42 22.43 -23.84 -31.65
N GLY A 43 21.65 -24.51 -32.51
CA GLY A 43 20.70 -23.81 -33.38
C GLY A 43 19.72 -22.96 -32.57
N GLY A 44 19.39 -21.76 -33.07
CA GLY A 44 18.61 -20.70 -32.39
C GLY A 44 17.23 -21.07 -31.80
N SER A 45 16.81 -22.33 -31.85
CA SER A 45 15.62 -22.86 -31.17
C SER A 45 15.73 -22.86 -29.64
N ASP A 46 16.94 -22.87 -29.07
CA ASP A 46 17.14 -23.01 -27.61
C ASP A 46 16.88 -21.71 -26.84
N TRP A 47 17.11 -20.55 -27.45
CA TRP A 47 16.71 -19.25 -26.89
C TRP A 47 15.21 -19.04 -26.90
N LYS A 48 14.49 -19.78 -27.75
CA LYS A 48 13.03 -19.75 -27.84
C LYS A 48 12.37 -20.12 -26.50
N LEU A 49 12.86 -21.20 -25.91
CA LEU A 49 12.44 -21.67 -24.60
C LEU A 49 12.67 -20.61 -23.51
N ILE A 50 13.80 -19.91 -23.56
CA ILE A 50 14.18 -18.94 -22.53
C ILE A 50 13.28 -17.70 -22.56
N TYR A 51 13.00 -17.14 -23.74
CA TYR A 51 12.11 -15.98 -23.80
C TYR A 51 10.65 -16.38 -23.52
N GLU A 52 10.18 -17.55 -23.93
CA GLU A 52 8.83 -18.04 -23.59
C GLU A 52 8.63 -18.19 -22.09
N ILE A 53 9.69 -18.48 -21.33
CA ILE A 53 9.63 -18.55 -19.86
C ILE A 53 9.80 -17.17 -19.20
N CYS A 54 10.66 -16.29 -19.73
CA CYS A 54 11.07 -15.06 -19.06
C CYS A 54 10.39 -13.77 -19.54
N ALA A 55 9.88 -13.71 -20.78
CA ALA A 55 9.31 -12.50 -21.38
C ALA A 55 7.77 -12.45 -21.28
N SER A 56 7.19 -11.25 -21.32
CA SER A 56 5.74 -11.08 -21.52
C SER A 56 5.36 -11.26 -23.01
N THR A 57 4.09 -11.47 -23.29
CA THR A 57 3.56 -11.61 -24.65
C THR A 57 3.88 -10.39 -25.53
N GLU A 58 3.74 -9.18 -25.00
CA GLU A 58 4.08 -7.92 -25.69
C GLU A 58 5.58 -7.82 -26.02
N THR A 59 6.43 -8.26 -25.08
CA THR A 59 7.88 -8.32 -25.27
C THR A 59 8.28 -9.36 -26.33
N MET A 60 7.56 -10.48 -26.43
CA MET A 60 7.81 -11.50 -27.45
C MET A 60 7.63 -10.96 -28.86
N GLU A 61 6.67 -10.07 -29.09
CA GLU A 61 6.44 -9.44 -30.40
C GLU A 61 7.58 -8.49 -30.78
N GLN A 62 8.10 -7.72 -29.81
CA GLN A 62 9.26 -6.85 -30.01
C GLN A 62 10.53 -7.65 -30.33
N ILE A 63 10.79 -8.74 -29.61
CA ILE A 63 11.94 -9.61 -29.84
C ILE A 63 11.85 -10.28 -31.23
N LYS A 64 10.65 -10.73 -31.65
CA LYS A 64 10.44 -11.31 -32.99
C LYS A 64 10.68 -10.31 -34.13
N SER A 65 10.64 -9.00 -33.86
CA SER A 65 10.87 -7.93 -34.84
C SER A 65 12.35 -7.52 -34.98
N MET A 66 13.24 -8.00 -34.11
CA MET A 66 14.68 -7.69 -34.17
C MET A 66 15.40 -8.49 -35.29
N PRO A 67 16.27 -7.86 -36.10
CA PRO A 67 16.99 -8.56 -37.17
C PRO A 67 18.05 -9.52 -36.61
N SER A 68 18.10 -10.75 -37.16
CA SER A 68 19.09 -11.82 -36.94
C SER A 68 19.71 -11.88 -35.53
N TYR A 69 19.06 -12.62 -34.63
CA TYR A 69 19.53 -13.20 -33.36
C TYR A 69 21.04 -13.09 -33.11
N GLN A 70 21.51 -12.00 -32.48
CA GLN A 70 22.78 -12.02 -31.75
C GLN A 70 22.49 -12.40 -30.31
N GLU A 71 22.99 -13.56 -29.88
CA GLU A 71 22.72 -14.16 -28.57
C GLU A 71 23.03 -13.20 -27.42
N ASP A 72 24.11 -12.43 -27.54
CA ASP A 72 24.53 -11.42 -26.55
C ASP A 72 23.46 -10.32 -26.35
N GLN A 73 22.77 -9.92 -27.42
CA GLN A 73 21.70 -8.91 -27.34
C GLN A 73 20.48 -9.45 -26.59
N LEU A 74 20.17 -10.75 -26.73
CA LEU A 74 19.07 -11.39 -26.00
C LEU A 74 19.39 -11.55 -24.52
N VAL A 75 20.61 -11.97 -24.19
CA VAL A 75 21.08 -12.05 -22.81
C VAL A 75 20.99 -10.67 -22.17
N TYR A 76 21.48 -9.64 -22.86
CA TYR A 76 21.36 -8.26 -22.41
C TYR A 76 19.90 -7.83 -22.22
N TYR A 77 19.02 -8.14 -23.18
CA TYR A 77 17.61 -7.79 -23.11
C TYR A 77 16.87 -8.41 -21.91
N LEU A 78 17.20 -9.66 -21.57
CA LEU A 78 16.59 -10.36 -20.44
C LEU A 78 17.26 -10.02 -19.10
N ALA A 79 18.54 -9.67 -19.09
CA ALA A 79 19.27 -9.35 -17.87
C ALA A 79 19.18 -7.86 -17.47
N MET A 80 19.29 -6.94 -18.42
CA MET A 80 19.64 -5.53 -18.17
C MET A 80 18.67 -4.50 -18.75
N GLU A 81 17.97 -4.83 -19.82
CA GLU A 81 17.19 -3.84 -20.58
C GLU A 81 16.07 -3.21 -19.73
N LYS A 82 16.00 -1.87 -19.78
CA LYS A 82 15.09 -1.07 -18.95
C LYS A 82 13.66 -1.06 -19.48
N SER A 83 13.48 -1.19 -20.79
CA SER A 83 12.15 -1.30 -21.41
C SER A 83 11.46 -2.62 -21.05
N ASN A 84 12.23 -3.65 -20.70
CA ASN A 84 11.72 -4.92 -20.24
C ASN A 84 11.46 -4.88 -18.72
N PHE A 85 10.19 -4.81 -18.32
CA PHE A 85 9.80 -4.84 -16.90
C PHE A 85 10.16 -6.16 -16.20
N ASN A 86 10.30 -7.25 -16.96
CA ASN A 86 10.68 -8.57 -16.44
C ASN A 86 12.19 -8.83 -16.53
N SER A 87 13.00 -7.85 -16.95
CA SER A 87 14.46 -8.01 -16.90
C SER A 87 14.93 -8.13 -15.45
N VAL A 88 16.03 -8.86 -15.24
CA VAL A 88 16.57 -9.08 -13.88
C VAL A 88 16.89 -7.73 -13.22
N ALA A 89 17.48 -6.79 -13.96
CA ALA A 89 17.76 -5.43 -13.51
C ALA A 89 16.49 -4.64 -13.12
N SER A 90 15.43 -4.70 -13.94
CA SER A 90 14.14 -4.07 -13.62
C SER A 90 13.52 -4.66 -12.36
N CYS A 91 13.56 -5.99 -12.21
CA CYS A 91 13.07 -6.66 -11.01
C CYS A 91 13.87 -6.23 -9.76
N VAL A 92 15.20 -6.19 -9.82
CA VAL A 92 16.05 -5.70 -8.70
C VAL A 92 15.68 -4.27 -8.30
N LYS A 93 15.44 -3.39 -9.29
CA LYS A 93 14.98 -2.02 -9.02
C LYS A 93 13.63 -2.00 -8.32
N VAL A 94 12.66 -2.80 -8.77
CA VAL A 94 11.32 -2.89 -8.13
C VAL A 94 11.42 -3.46 -6.71
N VAL A 95 12.25 -4.47 -6.49
CA VAL A 95 12.51 -5.01 -5.14
C VAL A 95 13.07 -3.93 -4.24
N ARG A 96 14.10 -3.21 -4.69
CA ARG A 96 14.72 -2.12 -3.92
C ARG A 96 13.71 -1.02 -3.63
N GLU A 97 12.95 -0.53 -4.60
CA GLU A 97 11.98 0.54 -4.35
C GLU A 97 10.88 0.12 -3.37
N ASN A 98 10.38 -1.11 -3.47
CA ASN A 98 9.38 -1.61 -2.53
C ASN A 98 9.96 -1.88 -1.14
N ALA A 99 11.18 -2.42 -1.03
CA ALA A 99 11.88 -2.58 0.24
C ALA A 99 12.10 -1.22 0.94
N ARG A 100 12.30 -0.14 0.17
CA ARG A 100 12.40 1.23 0.71
C ARG A 100 11.08 1.69 1.31
N ILE A 101 9.97 1.40 0.62
CA ILE A 101 8.61 1.79 1.05
C ILE A 101 8.20 1.00 2.30
N SER A 102 8.57 -0.28 2.37
CA SER A 102 8.23 -1.19 3.46
C SER A 102 9.33 -1.32 4.52
N ARG A 103 10.26 -0.36 4.60
CA ARG A 103 11.46 -0.46 5.44
C ARG A 103 11.16 -0.76 6.91
N ASP A 104 10.13 -0.13 7.46
CA ASP A 104 9.73 -0.31 8.87
C ASP A 104 9.15 -1.72 9.17
N HIS A 105 8.91 -2.53 8.13
CA HIS A 105 8.27 -3.84 8.22
C HIS A 105 9.18 -4.99 7.80
N ILE A 106 10.44 -4.72 7.47
CA ILE A 106 11.45 -5.71 7.10
C ILE A 106 12.70 -5.52 7.97
N PRO A 107 13.52 -6.55 8.20
CA PRO A 107 14.80 -6.38 8.87
C PRO A 107 15.73 -5.44 8.07
N ASP A 108 16.52 -4.61 8.76
CA ASP A 108 17.48 -3.71 8.11
C ASP A 108 18.45 -4.46 7.19
N ASP A 109 18.92 -5.65 7.61
CA ASP A 109 19.78 -6.52 6.81
C ASP A 109 19.17 -6.87 5.44
N TYR A 110 17.84 -7.04 5.39
CA TYR A 110 17.13 -7.33 4.13
C TYR A 110 17.23 -6.16 3.17
N TRP A 111 16.97 -4.94 3.68
CA TRP A 111 17.09 -3.71 2.93
C TRP A 111 18.53 -3.52 2.43
N GLU A 112 19.52 -3.71 3.31
CA GLU A 112 20.93 -3.53 2.98
C GLU A 112 21.40 -4.49 1.88
N ALA A 113 20.98 -5.76 1.93
CA ALA A 113 21.33 -6.75 0.91
C ALA A 113 20.83 -6.34 -0.49
N TRP A 114 19.55 -5.96 -0.61
CA TRP A 114 18.98 -5.53 -1.90
C TRP A 114 19.50 -4.17 -2.35
N ASN A 115 19.72 -3.23 -1.42
CA ASN A 115 20.30 -1.94 -1.75
C ASN A 115 21.75 -2.11 -2.24
N ARG A 116 22.55 -3.01 -1.66
CA ARG A 116 23.90 -3.33 -2.13
C ARG A 116 23.88 -3.97 -3.52
N CYS A 117 22.97 -4.91 -3.77
CA CYS A 117 22.79 -5.51 -5.09
C CYS A 117 22.40 -4.45 -6.15
N TYR A 118 21.55 -3.49 -5.79
CA TYR A 118 21.16 -2.40 -6.68
C TYR A 118 22.30 -1.39 -6.93
N LEU A 119 23.12 -1.08 -5.92
CA LEU A 119 24.29 -0.21 -6.11
C LEU A 119 25.32 -0.85 -7.04
N MET A 120 25.56 -2.16 -6.90
CA MET A 120 26.42 -2.89 -7.84
C MET A 120 25.88 -2.81 -9.28
N LEU A 121 24.57 -2.96 -9.48
CA LEU A 121 23.92 -2.77 -10.79
C LEU A 121 24.10 -1.35 -11.35
N LYS A 122 24.20 -0.33 -10.48
CA LYS A 122 24.42 1.07 -10.87
C LYS A 122 25.86 1.37 -11.29
N GLU A 123 26.82 0.61 -10.78
CA GLU A 123 28.24 0.74 -11.10
C GLU A 123 28.60 0.07 -12.44
N MET A 124 27.79 -0.90 -12.89
CA MET A 124 27.95 -1.54 -14.19
C MET A 124 27.61 -0.57 -15.34
N ASP A 125 28.45 -0.51 -16.37
CA ASP A 125 28.08 0.18 -17.61
C ASP A 125 27.06 -0.67 -18.39
N GLN A 126 25.81 -0.24 -18.33
CA GLN A 126 24.70 -0.94 -18.97
C GLN A 126 24.79 -0.94 -20.50
N GLN A 127 25.59 -0.08 -21.14
CA GLN A 127 25.67 -0.05 -22.61
C GLN A 127 26.83 -0.87 -23.18
N SER A 128 27.80 -1.27 -22.35
CA SER A 128 29.02 -1.97 -22.78
C SER A 128 29.35 -3.23 -21.94
N CYS A 129 28.36 -3.75 -21.20
CA CYS A 129 28.53 -4.89 -20.31
C CYS A 129 28.87 -6.18 -21.07
N THR A 130 29.94 -6.84 -20.65
CA THR A 130 30.34 -8.15 -21.19
C THR A 130 29.47 -9.29 -20.65
N VAL A 131 29.42 -10.42 -21.37
CA VAL A 131 28.69 -11.62 -20.92
C VAL A 131 29.18 -12.12 -19.55
N GLN A 132 30.48 -11.98 -19.28
CA GLN A 132 31.06 -12.37 -17.99
C GLN A 132 30.58 -11.47 -16.84
N GLU A 133 30.51 -10.16 -17.05
CA GLU A 133 29.97 -9.22 -16.07
C GLU A 133 28.47 -9.44 -15.83
N MET A 134 27.71 -9.74 -16.89
CA MET A 134 26.31 -10.14 -16.75
C MET A 134 26.17 -11.39 -15.89
N ARG A 135 26.98 -12.43 -16.13
CA ARG A 135 26.94 -13.65 -15.33
C ARG A 135 27.25 -13.42 -13.85
N LEU A 136 28.25 -12.57 -13.54
CA LEU A 136 28.56 -12.18 -12.16
C LEU A 136 27.37 -11.46 -11.50
N PHE A 137 26.67 -10.61 -12.25
CA PHE A 137 25.43 -9.99 -11.76
C PHE A 137 24.32 -11.02 -11.49
N LEU A 138 24.09 -11.97 -12.41
CA LEU A 138 23.10 -13.03 -12.21
C LEU A 138 23.42 -13.89 -10.97
N GLU A 139 24.70 -14.20 -10.76
CA GLU A 139 25.17 -14.90 -9.56
C GLU A 139 24.89 -14.10 -8.29
N GLN A 140 25.19 -12.80 -8.30
CA GLN A 140 24.94 -11.94 -7.16
C GLN A 140 23.45 -11.80 -6.84
N VAL A 141 22.57 -11.73 -7.84
CA VAL A 141 21.12 -11.70 -7.63
C VAL A 141 20.63 -13.00 -6.97
N LYS A 142 21.11 -14.16 -7.44
CA LYS A 142 20.79 -15.45 -6.81
C LYS A 142 21.27 -15.50 -5.36
N LEU A 143 22.50 -15.06 -5.09
CA LEU A 143 23.06 -15.02 -3.74
C LEU A 143 22.27 -14.06 -2.82
N THR A 144 21.93 -12.88 -3.32
CA THR A 144 21.14 -11.88 -2.58
C THR A 144 19.75 -12.42 -2.24
N SER A 145 19.10 -13.14 -3.17
CA SER A 145 17.83 -13.82 -2.89
C SER A 145 17.95 -14.87 -1.79
N LEU A 146 19.01 -15.69 -1.80
CA LEU A 146 19.25 -16.69 -0.74
C LEU A 146 19.52 -16.04 0.62
N ILE A 147 20.35 -14.99 0.65
CA ILE A 147 20.64 -14.22 1.87
C ILE A 147 19.35 -13.64 2.46
N THR A 148 18.55 -12.98 1.62
CA THR A 148 17.32 -12.31 2.07
C THR A 148 16.24 -13.30 2.50
N GLN A 149 16.16 -14.48 1.88
CA GLN A 149 15.35 -15.58 2.39
C GLN A 149 15.83 -16.06 3.76
N GLY A 150 17.14 -16.21 3.96
CA GLY A 150 17.72 -16.53 5.27
C GLY A 150 17.39 -15.48 6.33
N ILE A 151 17.45 -14.20 5.98
CA ILE A 151 17.08 -13.08 6.88
C ILE A 151 15.60 -13.16 7.27
N VAL A 152 14.70 -13.30 6.30
CA VAL A 152 13.25 -13.44 6.57
C VAL A 152 12.98 -14.60 7.52
N GLU A 153 13.61 -15.77 7.29
CA GLU A 153 13.39 -16.95 8.14
C GLU A 153 14.12 -16.90 9.49
N SER A 154 15.19 -16.11 9.65
CA SER A 154 15.97 -16.07 10.89
C SER A 154 15.54 -14.96 11.86
N SER A 155 15.16 -13.77 11.36
CA SER A 155 15.01 -12.57 12.21
C SER A 155 13.64 -11.88 12.14
N MET A 156 12.83 -12.13 11.11
CA MET A 156 11.58 -11.38 10.90
C MET A 156 10.42 -11.87 11.79
N PRO A 157 9.65 -11.02 12.49
CA PRO A 157 8.49 -11.47 13.26
C PRO A 157 7.42 -12.14 12.39
N ARG A 158 6.78 -13.22 12.87
CA ARG A 158 5.81 -14.03 12.10
C ARG A 158 4.41 -13.42 11.99
N GLY A 159 4.34 -12.09 11.94
CA GLY A 159 3.10 -11.34 11.79
C GLY A 159 2.68 -11.16 10.32
N VAL A 160 1.73 -10.25 10.11
CA VAL A 160 1.17 -9.91 8.78
C VAL A 160 2.23 -9.66 7.69
N PRO A 161 3.31 -8.88 7.91
CA PRO A 161 4.33 -8.68 6.88
C PRO A 161 5.00 -9.96 6.41
N TYR A 162 5.28 -10.87 7.34
CA TYR A 162 5.91 -12.16 7.04
C TYR A 162 4.97 -13.01 6.18
N GLN A 163 3.68 -13.09 6.53
CA GLN A 163 2.71 -13.87 5.77
C GLN A 163 2.54 -13.35 4.34
N ILE A 164 2.45 -12.04 4.14
CA ILE A 164 2.34 -11.44 2.81
C ILE A 164 3.56 -11.78 1.94
N ILE A 165 4.78 -11.68 2.50
CA ILE A 165 6.01 -12.09 1.81
C ILE A 165 5.92 -13.57 1.44
N LYS A 166 5.47 -14.44 2.36
CA LYS A 166 5.36 -15.89 2.10
C LYS A 166 4.35 -16.20 1.00
N ILE A 167 3.17 -15.59 1.02
CA ILE A 167 2.14 -15.76 -0.01
C ILE A 167 2.68 -15.38 -1.38
N ALA A 168 3.22 -14.16 -1.50
CA ALA A 168 3.81 -13.65 -2.73
C ALA A 168 4.93 -14.55 -3.26
N LYS A 169 5.84 -14.99 -2.37
CA LYS A 169 6.95 -15.87 -2.69
C LYS A 169 6.49 -17.19 -3.29
N TRP A 170 5.60 -17.89 -2.60
CA TRP A 170 5.17 -19.22 -3.00
C TRP A 170 4.29 -19.19 -4.24
N LEU A 171 3.47 -18.15 -4.40
CA LEU A 171 2.63 -17.97 -5.58
C LEU A 171 3.47 -17.72 -6.85
N GLU A 172 4.45 -16.80 -6.81
CA GLU A 172 5.35 -16.56 -7.95
C GLU A 172 6.19 -17.82 -8.28
N ARG A 173 6.63 -18.57 -7.26
CA ARG A 173 7.40 -19.80 -7.47
C ARG A 173 6.58 -20.92 -8.11
N ALA A 174 5.31 -21.07 -7.71
CA ALA A 174 4.40 -22.06 -8.28
C ALA A 174 4.13 -21.75 -9.76
N GLU A 175 3.74 -20.51 -10.06
CA GLU A 175 3.48 -20.04 -11.43
C GLU A 175 4.71 -20.25 -12.32
N LYS A 176 5.89 -19.83 -11.86
CA LYS A 176 7.12 -19.97 -12.65
C LYS A 176 7.48 -21.43 -12.94
N THR A 177 7.24 -22.32 -11.98
CA THR A 177 7.48 -23.76 -12.17
C THR A 177 6.53 -24.33 -13.21
N ALA A 178 5.24 -23.97 -13.14
CA ALA A 178 4.26 -24.39 -14.14
C ALA A 178 4.62 -23.90 -15.54
N ARG A 179 5.06 -22.63 -15.66
CA ARG A 179 5.50 -22.04 -16.92
C ARG A 179 6.73 -22.74 -17.51
N ILE A 180 7.74 -23.06 -16.70
CA ILE A 180 8.92 -23.83 -17.14
C ILE A 180 8.48 -25.19 -17.69
N LEU A 181 7.62 -25.91 -16.97
CA LEU A 181 7.13 -27.22 -17.37
C LEU A 181 6.33 -27.15 -18.67
N ASN A 182 5.47 -26.15 -18.82
CA ASN A 182 4.61 -26.00 -20.00
C ASN A 182 5.44 -25.82 -21.28
N VAL A 183 6.41 -24.90 -21.25
CA VAL A 183 7.31 -24.64 -22.39
C VAL A 183 8.16 -25.87 -22.71
N VAL A 184 8.64 -26.58 -21.69
CA VAL A 184 9.41 -27.82 -21.89
C VAL A 184 8.54 -28.93 -22.50
N CYS A 185 7.29 -29.08 -22.05
CA CYS A 185 6.34 -30.04 -22.63
C CYS A 185 6.03 -29.72 -24.10
N GLU A 186 5.79 -28.46 -24.42
CA GLU A 186 5.53 -28.00 -25.78
C GLU A 186 6.70 -28.34 -26.72
N ARG A 187 7.93 -28.10 -26.27
CA ARG A 187 9.16 -28.41 -27.03
C ARG A 187 9.35 -29.90 -27.24
N THR A 188 9.17 -30.70 -26.19
CA THR A 188 9.24 -32.16 -26.28
C THR A 188 8.14 -32.70 -27.21
N ARG A 189 6.95 -32.09 -27.24
CA ARG A 189 5.88 -32.46 -28.18
C ARG A 189 6.26 -32.14 -29.62
N GLU A 190 6.69 -30.91 -29.92
CA GLU A 190 7.08 -30.46 -31.27
C GLU A 190 8.16 -31.35 -31.90
N ARG A 191 9.07 -31.93 -31.10
CA ARG A 191 10.21 -32.75 -31.56
C ARG A 191 10.04 -34.26 -31.45
N SER A 192 8.96 -34.74 -30.84
CA SER A 192 8.66 -36.18 -30.69
C SER A 192 8.55 -36.96 -32.03
N VAL A 193 8.66 -36.26 -33.17
CA VAL A 193 8.71 -36.81 -34.52
C VAL A 193 10.12 -37.30 -34.93
N GLU A 194 11.22 -36.84 -34.31
CA GLU A 194 12.57 -37.07 -34.89
C GLU A 194 13.69 -37.74 -34.03
N THR A 195 13.80 -37.64 -32.70
CA THR A 195 14.81 -38.45 -31.94
C THR A 195 14.63 -38.46 -30.40
N GLN A 196 14.81 -39.62 -29.74
CA GLN A 196 14.69 -39.79 -28.26
C GLN A 196 15.85 -39.23 -27.40
N SER A 197 16.98 -38.84 -28.01
CA SER A 197 18.19 -38.44 -27.25
C SER A 197 18.16 -37.00 -26.72
N GLU A 198 17.29 -36.13 -27.26
CA GLU A 198 17.25 -34.70 -26.93
C GLU A 198 16.35 -34.37 -25.73
N ASP A 199 15.35 -35.21 -25.46
CA ASP A 199 14.43 -35.04 -24.31
C ASP A 199 15.19 -34.97 -22.99
N TYR A 200 16.27 -35.74 -22.86
CA TYR A 200 17.12 -35.73 -21.67
C TYR A 200 17.61 -34.31 -21.32
N TYR A 201 18.01 -33.52 -22.31
CA TYR A 201 18.57 -32.19 -22.10
C TYR A 201 17.50 -31.17 -21.68
N TYR A 202 16.29 -31.24 -22.25
CA TYR A 202 15.19 -30.36 -21.85
C TYR A 202 14.73 -30.63 -20.43
N TRP A 203 14.58 -31.90 -20.04
CA TRP A 203 14.19 -32.25 -18.67
C TRP A 203 15.30 -32.00 -17.66
N LEU A 204 16.57 -32.18 -18.04
CA LEU A 204 17.72 -31.75 -17.23
C LEU A 204 17.73 -30.23 -17.05
N ALA A 205 17.48 -29.46 -18.12
CA ALA A 205 17.39 -28.02 -18.06
C ALA A 205 16.24 -27.57 -17.14
N ALA A 206 15.06 -28.18 -17.24
CA ALA A 206 13.92 -27.91 -16.35
C ALA A 206 14.29 -28.12 -14.87
N LEU A 207 14.96 -29.23 -14.55
CA LEU A 207 15.45 -29.52 -13.19
C LEU A 207 16.54 -28.56 -12.72
N ARG A 208 17.42 -28.09 -13.60
CA ARG A 208 18.44 -27.08 -13.27
C ARG A 208 17.79 -25.70 -13.05
N MET A 209 16.84 -25.30 -13.91
CA MET A 209 16.08 -24.05 -13.79
C MET A 209 15.27 -23.98 -12.50
N THR A 210 14.73 -25.11 -12.04
CA THR A 210 14.01 -25.22 -10.76
C THR A 210 14.93 -25.54 -9.57
N ASN A 211 16.24 -25.69 -9.77
CA ASN A 211 17.20 -26.17 -8.76
C ASN A 211 16.76 -27.48 -8.07
N GLY A 212 16.07 -28.32 -8.83
CA GLY A 212 15.57 -29.63 -8.41
C GLY A 212 16.48 -30.79 -8.77
N TYR A 213 17.49 -30.61 -9.60
CA TYR A 213 18.34 -31.72 -10.10
C TYR A 213 18.88 -32.63 -8.98
N ASN A 214 19.51 -32.06 -7.96
CA ASN A 214 20.07 -32.84 -6.85
C ASN A 214 18.99 -33.49 -5.98
N ALA A 215 17.83 -32.83 -5.80
CA ALA A 215 16.72 -33.38 -5.03
C ALA A 215 16.04 -34.53 -5.78
N TYR A 216 15.86 -34.39 -7.10
CA TYR A 216 15.32 -35.42 -7.97
C TYR A 216 16.15 -36.70 -7.92
N LEU A 217 17.49 -36.60 -8.04
CA LEU A 217 18.39 -37.75 -7.99
C LEU A 217 18.42 -38.48 -6.64
N LYS A 218 18.03 -37.81 -5.55
CA LYS A 218 17.90 -38.45 -4.22
C LYS A 218 16.62 -39.28 -4.10
N MET A 219 15.59 -38.94 -4.87
CA MET A 219 14.26 -39.55 -4.79
C MET A 219 13.97 -40.50 -5.95
N ASN A 220 14.69 -40.36 -7.07
CA ASN A 220 14.45 -41.09 -8.30
C ASN A 220 15.76 -41.69 -8.85
N PRO A 221 15.67 -42.78 -9.63
CA PRO A 221 16.80 -43.27 -10.40
C PRO A 221 17.39 -42.16 -11.30
N PRO A 222 18.69 -42.21 -11.64
CA PRO A 222 19.37 -41.24 -12.50
C PRO A 222 18.95 -41.39 -13.97
N GLN A 223 17.64 -41.30 -14.24
CA GLN A 223 17.01 -41.36 -15.55
C GLN A 223 16.08 -40.15 -15.67
N MET A 224 16.23 -39.36 -16.73
CA MET A 224 15.40 -38.17 -17.00
C MET A 224 14.19 -38.56 -17.83
N LYS A 225 13.28 -39.35 -17.23
CA LYS A 225 12.02 -39.68 -17.88
C LYS A 225 11.02 -38.52 -17.72
N PRO A 226 10.40 -38.02 -18.81
CA PRO A 226 9.49 -36.88 -18.78
C PRO A 226 8.43 -36.98 -17.65
N LYS A 227 7.69 -38.10 -17.60
CA LYS A 227 6.63 -38.34 -16.61
C LYS A 227 7.12 -38.30 -15.16
N ARG A 228 8.34 -38.78 -14.88
CA ARG A 228 8.91 -38.76 -13.51
C ARG A 228 9.31 -37.35 -13.10
N VAL A 229 9.87 -36.57 -14.02
CA VAL A 229 10.25 -35.18 -13.75
C VAL A 229 8.99 -34.33 -13.54
N LEU A 230 7.95 -34.55 -14.34
CA LEU A 230 6.63 -33.94 -14.16
C LEU A 230 6.02 -34.32 -12.80
N ALA A 231 5.98 -35.60 -12.45
CA ALA A 231 5.48 -36.04 -11.15
C ALA A 231 6.25 -35.40 -9.98
N PHE A 232 7.57 -35.28 -10.10
CA PHE A 232 8.41 -34.64 -9.11
C PHE A 232 8.16 -33.13 -8.99
N LEU A 233 8.03 -32.40 -10.09
CA LEU A 233 7.84 -30.94 -10.07
C LEU A 233 6.38 -30.51 -9.87
N ILE A 234 5.40 -31.38 -10.11
CA ILE A 234 3.98 -31.05 -9.90
C ILE A 234 3.51 -31.54 -8.54
N ALA A 235 3.66 -32.83 -8.23
CA ALA A 235 2.94 -33.49 -7.15
C ALA A 235 3.75 -33.74 -5.86
N ASN A 236 5.06 -33.49 -5.86
CA ASN A 236 5.88 -33.70 -4.67
C ASN A 236 5.44 -32.76 -3.52
N THR A 237 5.42 -33.28 -2.29
CA THR A 237 5.00 -32.53 -1.09
C THR A 237 6.15 -31.99 -0.27
N ASP A 238 7.39 -32.38 -0.60
CA ASP A 238 8.59 -32.13 0.21
C ASP A 238 9.59 -31.20 -0.52
N PHE A 239 9.42 -31.02 -1.83
CA PHE A 239 10.33 -30.21 -2.64
C PHE A 239 9.87 -28.74 -2.71
N PRO A 240 10.66 -27.75 -2.23
CA PRO A 240 10.22 -26.35 -2.15
C PRO A 240 9.95 -25.63 -3.47
N ARG A 241 10.12 -26.28 -4.62
CA ARG A 241 9.74 -25.73 -5.92
C ARG A 241 8.66 -26.55 -6.62
N SER A 242 8.21 -27.66 -6.06
CA SER A 242 7.09 -28.37 -6.67
C SER A 242 5.79 -27.57 -6.49
N ILE A 243 4.91 -27.65 -7.48
CA ILE A 243 3.67 -26.86 -7.52
C ILE A 243 2.81 -27.13 -6.28
N ARG A 244 2.58 -28.41 -5.95
CA ARG A 244 1.79 -28.81 -4.78
C ARG A 244 2.36 -28.28 -3.47
N TYR A 245 3.68 -28.37 -3.27
CA TYR A 245 4.36 -27.80 -2.10
C TYR A 245 4.07 -26.30 -1.96
N CYS A 246 4.28 -25.54 -3.06
CA CYS A 246 4.10 -24.10 -3.06
C CYS A 246 2.64 -23.72 -2.77
N LEU A 247 1.66 -24.38 -3.39
CA LEU A 247 0.24 -24.10 -3.17
C LEU A 247 -0.19 -24.40 -1.73
N ALA A 248 0.30 -25.50 -1.15
CA ALA A 248 0.05 -25.81 0.27
C ALA A 248 0.60 -24.71 1.19
N HIS A 249 1.76 -24.13 0.88
CA HIS A 249 2.33 -23.04 1.66
C HIS A 249 1.65 -21.69 1.42
N VAL A 250 1.09 -21.43 0.23
CA VAL A 250 0.21 -20.27 -0.01
C VAL A 250 -1.02 -20.38 0.89
N ARG A 251 -1.68 -21.55 0.89
CA ARG A 251 -2.86 -21.83 1.71
C ARG A 251 -2.56 -21.63 3.20
N GLN A 252 -1.49 -22.24 3.70
CA GLN A 252 -1.07 -22.11 5.10
C GLN A 252 -0.79 -20.65 5.48
N ALA A 253 -0.08 -19.89 4.63
CA ALA A 253 0.24 -18.51 4.94
C ALA A 253 -1.02 -17.61 4.98
N ILE A 254 -2.04 -17.91 4.16
CA ILE A 254 -3.35 -17.24 4.21
C ILE A 254 -4.14 -17.64 5.47
N ASP A 255 -4.10 -18.91 5.87
CA ASP A 255 -4.70 -19.35 7.14
C ASP A 255 -4.06 -18.62 8.33
N GLU A 256 -2.73 -18.50 8.35
CA GLU A 256 -2.00 -17.78 9.40
C GLU A 256 -2.30 -16.27 9.35
N LEU A 257 -2.50 -15.70 8.17
CA LEU A 257 -2.86 -14.29 7.98
C LEU A 257 -4.27 -13.97 8.53
N GLU A 258 -5.24 -14.85 8.32
CA GLU A 258 -6.63 -14.69 8.77
C GLU A 258 -6.91 -15.25 10.18
N GLY A 259 -5.89 -15.82 10.84
CA GLY A 259 -6.04 -16.46 12.16
C GLY A 259 -6.93 -17.71 12.13
N GLY A 260 -6.95 -18.43 10.99
CA GLY A 260 -7.69 -19.67 10.79
C GLY A 260 -9.21 -19.52 10.64
N LYS A 261 -9.71 -18.29 10.44
CA LYS A 261 -11.14 -18.02 10.23
C LYS A 261 -11.39 -17.57 8.80
N ILE A 262 -12.39 -18.16 8.15
CA ILE A 262 -12.85 -17.72 6.83
C ILE A 262 -13.83 -16.57 7.04
N SER A 263 -13.41 -15.35 6.69
CA SER A 263 -14.26 -14.17 6.72
C SER A 263 -15.04 -14.03 5.41
N HIS A 264 -16.16 -13.30 5.42
CA HIS A 264 -16.97 -13.10 4.22
C HIS A 264 -16.21 -12.39 3.08
N TYR A 265 -15.21 -11.56 3.40
CA TYR A 265 -14.38 -10.87 2.40
C TYR A 265 -13.25 -11.73 1.82
N SER A 266 -12.85 -12.81 2.50
CA SER A 266 -11.78 -13.73 2.06
C SER A 266 -12.32 -15.05 1.49
N TRP A 267 -13.63 -15.31 1.56
CA TRP A 267 -14.25 -16.54 1.04
C TRP A 267 -13.91 -16.84 -0.42
N GLU A 268 -13.95 -15.84 -1.30
CA GLU A 268 -13.62 -16.00 -2.73
C GLU A 268 -12.20 -16.52 -2.94
N LEU A 269 -11.25 -16.04 -2.13
CA LEU A 269 -9.85 -16.47 -2.15
C LEU A 269 -9.69 -17.93 -1.69
N TYR A 270 -10.38 -18.30 -0.60
CA TYR A 270 -10.37 -19.67 -0.09
C TYR A 270 -11.01 -20.64 -1.09
N ALA A 271 -12.15 -20.28 -1.67
CA ALA A 271 -12.83 -21.08 -2.68
C ALA A 271 -11.93 -21.35 -3.89
N LYS A 272 -11.20 -20.33 -4.38
CA LYS A 272 -10.28 -20.49 -5.51
C LYS A 272 -9.07 -21.36 -5.17
N LEU A 273 -8.51 -21.22 -3.96
CA LEU A 273 -7.40 -22.07 -3.51
C LEU A 273 -7.82 -23.52 -3.32
N ASP A 274 -9.00 -23.75 -2.75
CA ASP A 274 -9.55 -25.08 -2.57
C ASP A 274 -9.85 -25.75 -3.93
N GLN A 275 -10.36 -24.99 -4.92
CA GLN A 275 -10.51 -25.45 -6.30
C GLN A 275 -9.16 -25.93 -6.87
N LEU A 276 -8.13 -25.09 -6.80
CA LEU A 276 -6.79 -25.45 -7.30
C LEU A 276 -6.20 -26.64 -6.55
N GLN A 277 -6.47 -26.79 -5.25
CA GLN A 277 -5.98 -27.93 -4.47
C GLN A 277 -6.71 -29.24 -4.81
N GLU A 278 -8.00 -29.18 -5.14
CA GLU A 278 -8.79 -30.36 -5.50
C GLU A 278 -8.33 -30.96 -6.83
N GLU A 279 -7.91 -30.12 -7.78
CA GLU A 279 -7.32 -30.57 -9.05
C GLU A 279 -6.14 -31.53 -8.83
N PHE A 280 -5.33 -31.34 -7.78
CA PHE A 280 -4.22 -32.26 -7.45
C PHE A 280 -4.65 -33.60 -6.85
N LYS A 281 -5.88 -33.73 -6.34
CA LYS A 281 -6.41 -35.01 -5.83
C LYS A 281 -6.94 -35.89 -6.96
N GLU A 282 -7.39 -35.27 -8.04
CA GLU A 282 -7.94 -35.97 -9.20
C GLU A 282 -6.87 -36.37 -10.23
N ILE A 283 -5.67 -35.80 -10.16
CA ILE A 283 -4.61 -36.02 -11.15
C ILE A 283 -3.69 -37.19 -10.77
N SER A 284 -3.76 -38.26 -11.57
CA SER A 284 -2.71 -39.27 -11.68
C SER A 284 -1.78 -38.93 -12.84
N ILE A 285 -0.65 -38.28 -12.55
CA ILE A 285 0.32 -37.82 -13.56
C ILE A 285 0.85 -38.96 -14.45
N ASP A 286 0.86 -40.19 -13.92
CA ASP A 286 1.27 -41.37 -14.69
C ASP A 286 0.26 -41.76 -15.77
N GLU A 287 -1.02 -41.42 -15.59
CA GLU A 287 -2.14 -41.78 -16.50
C GLU A 287 -2.45 -40.70 -17.54
N LEU A 288 -2.09 -39.44 -17.27
CA LEU A 288 -2.33 -38.34 -18.20
C LEU A 288 -1.45 -38.41 -19.46
N SER A 289 -2.03 -37.97 -20.56
CA SER A 289 -1.35 -37.65 -21.81
C SER A 289 -0.58 -36.33 -21.71
N SER A 290 0.34 -36.09 -22.64
CA SER A 290 1.11 -34.84 -22.68
C SER A 290 0.22 -33.61 -22.87
N ASP A 291 -0.84 -33.71 -23.66
CA ASP A 291 -1.77 -32.60 -23.92
C ASP A 291 -2.60 -32.27 -22.67
N GLU A 292 -3.11 -33.28 -21.96
CA GLU A 292 -3.84 -33.07 -20.69
C GLU A 292 -2.95 -32.42 -19.62
N ILE A 293 -1.65 -32.74 -19.60
CA ILE A 293 -0.70 -32.10 -18.68
C ILE A 293 -0.47 -30.63 -19.04
N MET A 294 -0.37 -30.30 -20.33
CA MET A 294 -0.22 -28.89 -20.75
C MET A 294 -1.49 -28.08 -20.46
N ASP A 295 -2.67 -28.65 -20.70
CA ASP A 295 -3.95 -28.02 -20.37
C ASP A 295 -4.02 -27.75 -18.87
N PHE A 296 -3.69 -28.75 -18.04
CA PHE A 296 -3.59 -28.57 -16.58
C PHE A 296 -2.60 -27.46 -16.19
N LEU A 297 -1.41 -27.43 -16.78
CA LEU A 297 -0.40 -26.41 -16.46
C LEU A 297 -0.84 -25.00 -16.88
N ASN A 298 -1.58 -24.86 -17.98
CA ASN A 298 -2.16 -23.59 -18.43
C ASN A 298 -3.27 -23.13 -17.48
N ASP A 299 -4.19 -24.03 -17.13
CA ASP A 299 -5.29 -23.75 -16.20
C ASP A 299 -4.75 -23.38 -14.81
N PHE A 300 -3.71 -24.08 -14.34
CA PHE A 300 -3.04 -23.76 -13.08
C PHE A 300 -2.37 -22.37 -13.10
N GLN A 301 -1.72 -21.99 -14.21
CA GLN A 301 -1.15 -20.64 -14.37
C GLN A 301 -2.23 -19.57 -14.33
N ASN A 302 -3.35 -19.78 -15.04
CA ASN A 302 -4.50 -18.88 -15.01
C ASN A 302 -5.09 -18.77 -13.60
N GLY A 303 -5.20 -19.89 -12.90
CA GLY A 303 -5.64 -19.94 -11.51
C GLY A 303 -4.71 -19.18 -10.55
N CYS A 304 -3.39 -19.26 -10.73
CA CYS A 304 -2.43 -18.48 -9.95
C CYS A 304 -2.60 -16.97 -10.17
N ASN A 305 -2.86 -16.54 -11.41
CA ASN A 305 -3.14 -15.14 -11.72
C ASN A 305 -4.43 -14.69 -11.05
N GLU A 306 -5.50 -15.49 -11.16
CA GLU A 306 -6.79 -15.22 -10.52
C GLU A 306 -6.67 -15.15 -8.99
N VAL A 307 -5.96 -16.07 -8.35
CA VAL A 307 -5.61 -16.00 -6.91
C VAL A 307 -4.88 -14.69 -6.60
N GLY A 308 -3.93 -14.29 -7.45
CA GLY A 308 -3.23 -13.01 -7.31
C GLY A 308 -4.15 -11.79 -7.40
N HIS A 309 -5.12 -11.79 -8.33
CA HIS A 309 -6.11 -10.73 -8.49
C HIS A 309 -7.09 -10.69 -7.32
N ILE A 310 -7.66 -11.83 -6.92
CA ILE A 310 -8.54 -11.94 -5.77
C ILE A 310 -7.80 -11.50 -4.50
N PHE A 311 -6.58 -11.98 -4.26
CA PHE A 311 -5.75 -11.56 -3.14
C PHE A 311 -5.52 -10.04 -3.15
N SER A 312 -5.23 -9.47 -4.32
CA SER A 312 -5.04 -8.03 -4.48
C SER A 312 -6.31 -7.24 -4.19
N LYS A 313 -7.48 -7.73 -4.61
CA LYS A 313 -8.78 -7.13 -4.33
C LYS A 313 -9.16 -7.25 -2.85
N THR A 314 -9.03 -8.45 -2.28
CA THR A 314 -9.36 -8.77 -0.88
C THR A 314 -8.54 -7.96 0.12
N TYR A 315 -7.24 -7.76 -0.16
CA TYR A 315 -6.34 -7.00 0.71
C TYR A 315 -6.00 -5.60 0.16
N TYR A 316 -6.79 -5.11 -0.80
CA TYR A 316 -6.71 -3.76 -1.37
C TYR A 316 -5.30 -3.38 -1.88
N LEU A 317 -4.59 -4.32 -2.49
CA LEU A 317 -3.23 -4.12 -3.01
C LEU A 317 -3.20 -3.26 -4.29
N SER A 318 -4.32 -3.14 -5.01
CA SER A 318 -4.41 -2.39 -6.27
C SER A 318 -5.37 -1.19 -6.20
N ASP A 319 -4.85 0.02 -6.40
CA ASP A 319 -5.61 1.22 -6.78
C ASP A 319 -5.90 1.19 -8.30
N SER A 320 -6.63 0.20 -8.84
CA SER A 320 -7.18 0.21 -10.21
C SER A 320 -7.72 -1.17 -10.61
N GLU A 321 -9.06 -1.34 -10.66
CA GLU A 321 -9.79 -2.18 -11.62
C GLU A 321 -11.30 -2.09 -11.35
N ILE A 322 -11.93 -1.00 -11.85
CA ILE A 322 -13.39 -0.92 -12.12
C ILE A 322 -13.65 -0.53 -13.60
N ASN A 323 -12.62 -0.46 -14.47
CA ASN A 323 -12.81 -0.06 -15.88
C ASN A 323 -12.47 -1.18 -16.87
N SER A 324 -13.12 -2.34 -16.76
CA SER A 324 -13.04 -3.38 -17.79
C SER A 324 -14.36 -4.12 -18.03
N VAL A 325 -15.48 -3.40 -18.03
CA VAL A 325 -16.68 -3.83 -18.78
C VAL A 325 -17.32 -2.58 -19.38
N GLU A 326 -16.92 -2.23 -20.60
CA GLU A 326 -17.62 -1.42 -21.62
C GLU A 326 -16.59 -0.73 -22.54
N SER A 327 -15.98 -1.50 -23.43
CA SER A 327 -15.21 -0.98 -24.56
C SER A 327 -15.98 -1.20 -25.87
N SER A 328 -17.04 -0.43 -26.07
CA SER A 328 -17.53 -0.15 -27.42
C SER A 328 -18.20 1.23 -27.46
N GLN A 329 -17.38 2.28 -27.58
CA GLN A 329 -17.54 3.39 -28.54
C GLN A 329 -16.62 4.57 -28.17
N SER A 330 -15.73 4.87 -29.12
CA SER A 330 -15.10 6.17 -29.43
C SER A 330 -15.35 7.37 -28.51
N GLN A 331 -14.30 7.97 -27.95
CA GLN A 331 -13.69 9.22 -28.43
C GLN A 331 -12.63 9.75 -27.46
N SER A 332 -11.63 10.41 -28.03
CA SER A 332 -10.47 11.05 -27.41
C SER A 332 -10.78 11.93 -26.19
N MET A 333 -10.20 11.62 -25.02
CA MET A 333 -9.72 12.61 -24.04
C MET A 333 -8.58 11.99 -23.22
N GLY A 334 -7.49 12.72 -23.06
CA GLY A 334 -6.25 12.24 -22.44
C GLY A 334 -6.44 11.79 -20.99
N ALA A 335 -5.90 10.62 -20.66
CA ALA A 335 -5.83 10.11 -19.30
C ALA A 335 -4.85 10.96 -18.47
N LYS A 336 -5.38 11.89 -17.65
CA LYS A 336 -4.66 12.41 -16.48
C LYS A 336 -4.69 11.31 -15.42
N GLY A 337 -3.51 10.79 -15.09
CA GLY A 337 -3.33 9.81 -14.01
C GLY A 337 -3.81 10.33 -12.66
N ILE A 338 -4.12 9.42 -11.74
CA ILE A 338 -4.52 9.73 -10.36
C ILE A 338 -3.33 10.42 -9.67
N THR A 339 -3.38 11.75 -9.60
CA THR A 339 -2.32 12.57 -9.02
C THR A 339 -2.47 12.61 -7.50
N SER A 340 -1.59 11.91 -6.77
CA SER A 340 -1.39 12.21 -5.35
C SER A 340 -0.88 13.65 -5.21
N MET A 341 -1.55 14.48 -4.41
CA MET A 341 -1.11 15.84 -4.12
C MET A 341 -0.04 15.80 -3.03
N LYS A 342 1.00 16.62 -3.15
CA LYS A 342 2.03 16.80 -2.12
C LYS A 342 1.98 18.24 -1.65
N TYR A 343 1.88 18.44 -0.34
CA TYR A 343 1.84 19.74 0.29
C TYR A 343 3.05 19.93 1.20
N LYS A 344 3.67 21.10 1.13
CA LYS A 344 4.57 21.59 2.17
C LYS A 344 3.77 22.51 3.07
N VAL A 345 3.73 22.19 4.36
CA VAL A 345 3.13 23.03 5.40
C VAL A 345 4.21 23.59 6.30
N GLU A 346 4.20 24.89 6.47
CA GLU A 346 5.03 25.60 7.45
C GLU A 346 4.10 26.29 8.45
N HIS A 347 4.26 26.00 9.75
CA HIS A 347 3.49 26.60 10.81
C HIS A 347 4.43 27.13 11.90
N THR A 348 4.42 28.43 12.10
CA THR A 348 5.18 29.14 13.14
C THR A 348 4.22 29.77 14.16
N ASN A 349 4.42 29.44 15.43
CA ASN A 349 3.82 30.14 16.56
C ASN A 349 4.91 30.97 17.24
N VAL A 350 4.69 32.27 17.39
CA VAL A 350 5.59 33.17 18.11
C VAL A 350 4.87 33.72 19.34
N PHE A 351 5.39 33.40 20.51
CA PHE A 351 4.93 33.94 21.78
C PHE A 351 5.89 35.04 22.24
N GLU A 352 5.35 36.23 22.51
CA GLU A 352 6.07 37.32 23.16
C GLU A 352 5.52 37.50 24.58
N TYR A 353 6.40 37.46 25.56
CA TYR A 353 6.05 37.60 26.97
C TYR A 353 6.37 39.01 27.47
N GLU A 354 5.41 39.63 28.14
CA GLU A 354 5.56 40.98 28.70
C GLU A 354 6.72 41.05 29.71
N THR A 355 6.94 39.98 30.48
CA THR A 355 8.05 39.86 31.43
C THR A 355 8.87 38.61 31.14
N ILE A 356 10.09 38.56 31.69
CA ILE A 356 10.93 37.36 31.64
C ILE A 356 10.18 36.17 32.24
N VAL A 357 10.17 35.07 31.50
CA VAL A 357 9.69 33.76 31.93
C VAL A 357 10.86 32.97 32.52
N ASP A 358 10.71 32.47 33.75
CA ASP A 358 11.75 31.67 34.42
C ASP A 358 11.98 30.31 33.74
N GLN A 359 10.86 29.62 33.49
CA GLN A 359 10.83 28.31 32.86
C GLN A 359 9.44 28.07 32.27
N SER A 360 9.37 27.27 31.21
CA SER A 360 8.10 26.88 30.59
C SER A 360 8.09 25.40 30.21
N MET A 361 6.94 24.75 30.42
CA MET A 361 6.66 23.38 29.99
C MET A 361 5.54 23.44 28.95
N ASN A 362 5.81 22.95 27.75
CA ASN A 362 4.92 23.08 26.61
C ASN A 362 4.68 21.73 25.94
N SER A 363 3.54 21.61 25.28
CA SER A 363 3.08 20.46 24.51
C SER A 363 2.51 20.97 23.20
N ILE A 364 2.94 20.40 22.07
CA ILE A 364 2.47 20.80 20.74
C ILE A 364 1.87 19.62 19.99
N ARG A 365 0.81 19.90 19.23
CA ARG A 365 0.08 18.97 18.37
C ARG A 365 0.08 19.48 16.94
N LEU A 366 1.29 19.67 16.41
CA LEU A 366 1.51 20.30 15.10
C LEU A 366 1.94 19.32 14.01
N LYS A 367 2.27 18.08 14.40
CA LYS A 367 2.73 17.02 13.50
C LYS A 367 1.53 16.39 12.76
N PRO A 368 1.44 16.52 11.42
CA PRO A 368 0.33 15.92 10.68
C PRO A 368 0.26 14.41 10.86
N ARG A 369 -0.96 13.87 10.91
CA ARG A 369 -1.17 12.44 11.07
C ARG A 369 -0.86 11.67 9.79
N THR A 370 -0.59 10.38 9.94
CA THR A 370 -0.57 9.43 8.84
C THR A 370 -1.73 8.45 8.99
N ASP A 371 -2.54 8.32 7.95
CA ASP A 371 -3.70 7.44 7.84
C ASP A 371 -3.82 6.87 6.41
N GLU A 372 -4.99 6.36 6.06
CA GLU A 372 -5.26 5.71 4.77
C GLU A 372 -5.23 6.67 3.58
N CYS A 373 -5.62 7.93 3.79
CA CYS A 373 -5.71 8.94 2.72
C CYS A 373 -4.61 10.02 2.85
N GLN A 374 -3.89 10.07 3.96
CA GLN A 374 -2.84 11.06 4.21
C GLN A 374 -1.54 10.40 4.70
N ARG A 375 -0.40 10.77 4.11
CA ARG A 375 0.92 10.30 4.51
C ARG A 375 1.86 11.46 4.83
N LEU A 376 2.40 11.49 6.05
CA LEU A 376 3.49 12.38 6.41
C LEU A 376 4.81 11.84 5.81
N LEU A 377 5.45 12.62 4.94
CA LEU A 377 6.72 12.27 4.28
C LEU A 377 7.93 12.77 5.08
N SER A 378 7.83 13.96 5.65
CA SER A 378 8.86 14.52 6.53
C SER A 378 8.22 15.50 7.51
N TYR A 379 8.79 15.58 8.71
CA TYR A 379 8.41 16.56 9.72
C TYR A 379 9.66 17.02 10.48
N ARG A 380 9.72 18.31 10.77
CA ARG A 380 10.75 18.93 11.60
C ARG A 380 10.09 19.99 12.48
N ALA A 381 10.43 19.98 13.76
CA ALA A 381 10.12 21.05 14.71
C ALA A 381 11.41 21.74 15.12
N ASP A 382 11.46 23.06 14.96
CA ASP A 382 12.53 23.93 15.43
C ASP A 382 11.93 24.82 16.54
N ILE A 383 12.51 24.76 17.74
CA ILE A 383 12.05 25.49 18.91
C ILE A 383 13.14 26.47 19.32
N THR A 384 12.76 27.71 19.54
CA THR A 384 13.64 28.76 20.04
C THR A 384 13.02 29.38 21.28
N PRO A 385 13.64 29.30 22.47
CA PRO A 385 14.98 28.80 22.72
C PRO A 385 15.13 27.28 22.56
N ALA A 386 16.36 26.82 22.28
CA ALA A 386 16.60 25.44 21.88
C ALA A 386 16.24 24.44 23.00
N SER A 387 15.36 23.50 22.68
CA SER A 387 14.96 22.45 23.62
C SER A 387 14.74 21.12 22.90
N LEU A 388 14.95 20.03 23.62
CA LEU A 388 14.67 18.68 23.15
C LEU A 388 13.19 18.37 23.34
N THR A 389 12.55 17.90 22.28
CA THR A 389 11.18 17.40 22.34
C THR A 389 11.17 15.92 22.73
N LYS A 390 10.14 15.53 23.47
CA LYS A 390 9.77 14.15 23.72
C LYS A 390 8.40 13.90 23.10
N GLU A 391 8.33 12.93 22.21
CA GLU A 391 7.11 12.57 21.50
C GLU A 391 6.36 11.44 22.22
N HIS A 392 5.03 11.51 22.22
CA HIS A 392 4.14 10.40 22.53
C HIS A 392 2.85 10.49 21.72
N ILE A 393 2.07 9.40 21.72
CA ILE A 393 0.74 9.37 21.10
C ILE A 393 -0.32 9.45 22.20
N ASP A 394 -1.27 10.38 22.07
CA ASP A 394 -2.37 10.52 23.02
C ASP A 394 -3.48 9.48 22.81
N ILE A 395 -4.50 9.50 23.66
CA ILE A 395 -5.63 8.55 23.60
C ILE A 395 -6.47 8.64 22.31
N TRP A 396 -6.34 9.74 21.57
CA TRP A 396 -7.04 9.97 20.30
C TRP A 396 -6.17 9.62 19.08
N GLY A 397 -4.94 9.19 19.31
CA GLY A 397 -3.97 8.86 18.28
C GLY A 397 -3.24 10.07 17.71
N ASN A 398 -3.25 11.22 18.39
CA ASN A 398 -2.50 12.41 17.95
C ASN A 398 -1.04 12.32 18.41
N HIS A 399 -0.14 12.85 17.59
CA HIS A 399 1.25 13.05 17.97
C HIS A 399 1.36 14.28 18.87
N VAL A 400 1.87 14.09 20.09
CA VAL A 400 2.09 15.15 21.07
C VAL A 400 3.58 15.24 21.36
N GLU A 401 4.17 16.39 21.09
CA GLU A 401 5.57 16.69 21.42
C GLU A 401 5.63 17.59 22.64
N THR A 402 6.22 17.10 23.71
CA THR A 402 6.42 17.86 24.96
C THR A 402 7.86 18.37 25.04
N PHE A 403 8.06 19.61 25.44
CA PHE A 403 9.39 20.18 25.64
C PHE A 403 9.42 21.16 26.81
N PHE A 404 10.62 21.33 27.38
CA PHE A 404 10.83 22.17 28.55
C PHE A 404 11.91 23.21 28.25
N ILE A 405 11.61 24.49 28.48
CA ILE A 405 12.58 25.58 28.41
C ILE A 405 13.01 25.91 29.83
N ALA A 406 14.27 25.59 30.16
CA ALA A 406 14.85 25.81 31.48
C ALA A 406 15.44 27.20 31.67
N GLU A 407 15.72 27.91 30.57
CA GLU A 407 16.37 29.21 30.58
C GLU A 407 15.37 30.38 30.60
N HIS A 408 15.83 31.51 31.13
CA HIS A 408 15.08 32.75 31.11
C HIS A 408 14.86 33.23 29.68
N HIS A 409 13.61 33.44 29.30
CA HIS A 409 13.26 33.91 27.96
C HIS A 409 12.09 34.90 28.00
N GLN A 410 12.05 35.80 27.01
CA GLN A 410 10.88 36.68 26.75
C GLN A 410 10.19 36.34 25.43
N HIS A 411 10.76 35.40 24.68
CA HIS A 411 10.33 35.02 23.34
C HIS A 411 10.36 33.49 23.25
N LEU A 412 9.31 32.89 22.71
CA LEU A 412 9.23 31.47 22.37
C LEU A 412 8.70 31.32 20.93
N GLU A 413 9.53 30.81 20.04
CA GLU A 413 9.14 30.44 18.69
C GLU A 413 9.07 28.91 18.56
N VAL A 414 7.93 28.42 18.08
CA VAL A 414 7.75 27.03 17.67
C VAL A 414 7.45 27.01 16.19
N LYS A 415 8.44 26.58 15.39
CA LYS A 415 8.31 26.46 13.94
C LYS A 415 8.30 24.99 13.54
N THR A 416 7.26 24.59 12.82
CA THR A 416 7.16 23.25 12.25
C THR A 416 7.12 23.31 10.74
N THR A 417 7.83 22.38 10.10
CA THR A 417 7.80 22.18 8.65
C THR A 417 7.46 20.73 8.38
N SER A 418 6.40 20.51 7.61
CA SER A 418 5.96 19.17 7.22
C SER A 418 5.77 19.07 5.72
N ILE A 419 6.04 17.87 5.19
CA ILE A 419 5.69 17.51 3.82
C ILE A 419 4.70 16.37 3.92
N VAL A 420 3.50 16.56 3.38
CA VAL A 420 2.39 15.63 3.46
C VAL A 420 1.94 15.27 2.06
N SER A 421 1.67 14.00 1.81
CA SER A 421 1.02 13.54 0.58
C SER A 421 -0.40 13.12 0.88
N ILE A 422 -1.36 13.65 0.14
CA ILE A 422 -2.78 13.30 0.27
C ILE A 422 -3.23 12.55 -0.99
N GLN A 423 -3.90 11.43 -0.77
CA GLN A 423 -4.63 10.65 -1.76
C GLN A 423 -6.12 11.00 -1.68
N LYS A 424 -6.81 10.93 -2.82
CA LYS A 424 -8.25 11.19 -2.87
C LYS A 424 -9.01 10.11 -2.09
N SER A 425 -9.90 10.54 -1.20
CA SER A 425 -10.83 9.69 -0.45
C SER A 425 -12.10 9.40 -1.29
N PRO A 426 -12.82 8.28 -1.05
CA PRO A 426 -14.14 8.05 -1.65
C PRO A 426 -15.13 9.16 -1.30
N PHE A 427 -16.06 9.45 -2.22
CA PHE A 427 -17.06 10.51 -2.09
C PHE A 427 -18.23 10.09 -1.21
N ILE A 428 -18.50 10.79 -0.10
CA ILE A 428 -19.59 10.49 0.83
C ILE A 428 -20.96 10.40 0.15
N HIS A 429 -21.19 11.22 -0.88
CA HIS A 429 -22.44 11.23 -1.66
C HIS A 429 -22.66 9.97 -2.51
N ARG A 430 -21.64 9.12 -2.66
CA ARG A 430 -21.73 7.84 -3.37
C ARG A 430 -21.95 6.66 -2.43
N ILE A 431 -22.06 6.91 -1.13
CA ILE A 431 -22.27 5.86 -0.13
C ILE A 431 -23.77 5.55 -0.08
N ASP A 432 -24.14 4.37 -0.58
CA ASP A 432 -25.47 3.82 -0.39
C ASP A 432 -25.60 3.23 1.02
N TYR A 433 -26.45 3.84 1.85
CA TYR A 433 -26.70 3.38 3.22
C TYR A 433 -27.51 2.09 3.21
N SER A 434 -26.82 0.96 3.38
CA SER A 434 -27.40 -0.37 3.25
C SER A 434 -28.14 -0.84 4.53
N PRO A 435 -29.00 -1.87 4.43
CA PRO A 435 -29.61 -2.49 5.61
C PRO A 435 -28.59 -3.01 6.63
N GLU A 436 -27.43 -3.49 6.17
CA GLU A 436 -26.33 -3.96 7.01
C GLU A 436 -25.68 -2.80 7.76
N MET A 437 -25.42 -1.67 7.08
CA MET A 437 -24.95 -0.44 7.73
C MET A 437 -25.94 0.02 8.81
N ASN A 438 -27.23 -0.10 8.52
CA ASN A 438 -28.29 0.21 9.49
C ASN A 438 -28.28 -0.72 10.70
N ALA A 439 -28.05 -2.01 10.50
CA ALA A 439 -27.90 -2.97 11.59
C ALA A 439 -26.66 -2.66 12.45
N ILE A 440 -25.53 -2.31 11.83
CA ILE A 440 -24.30 -1.94 12.53
C ILE A 440 -24.51 -0.66 13.35
N PHE A 441 -25.07 0.39 12.75
CA PHE A 441 -25.30 1.68 13.40
C PHE A 441 -26.14 1.54 14.70
N HIS A 442 -27.18 0.71 14.66
CA HIS A 442 -28.06 0.47 15.80
C HIS A 442 -27.57 -0.65 16.75
N SER A 443 -26.40 -1.23 16.49
CA SER A 443 -25.84 -2.27 17.34
C SER A 443 -25.26 -1.68 18.63
N GLN A 444 -25.39 -2.42 19.74
CA GLN A 444 -24.79 -2.04 21.02
C GLN A 444 -23.26 -1.89 20.91
N LEU A 445 -22.60 -2.79 20.18
CA LEU A 445 -21.15 -2.79 19.99
C LEU A 445 -20.67 -1.49 19.33
N PHE A 446 -21.39 -1.00 18.31
CA PHE A 446 -21.05 0.25 17.63
C PHE A 446 -21.17 1.45 18.58
N GLY A 447 -22.28 1.53 19.33
CA GLY A 447 -22.48 2.58 20.32
C GLY A 447 -21.42 2.59 21.43
N GLU A 448 -21.06 1.42 21.96
CA GLU A 448 -20.03 1.29 23.00
C GLU A 448 -18.63 1.65 22.48
N HIS A 449 -18.29 1.18 21.27
CA HIS A 449 -16.98 1.42 20.68
C HIS A 449 -16.73 2.91 20.41
N TYR A 450 -17.75 3.66 20.01
CA TYR A 450 -17.65 5.09 19.72
C TYR A 450 -18.22 6.02 20.80
N LEU A 451 -18.44 5.51 22.02
CA LEU A 451 -19.07 6.25 23.12
C LEU A 451 -18.41 7.61 23.41
N ALA A 452 -17.09 7.69 23.29
CA ALA A 452 -16.33 8.92 23.47
C ALA A 452 -16.70 10.02 22.46
N PHE A 453 -17.10 9.64 21.24
CA PHE A 453 -17.48 10.54 20.14
C PHE A 453 -18.99 10.73 20.01
N LEU A 454 -19.77 10.04 20.85
CA LEU A 454 -21.21 10.24 21.03
C LEU A 454 -21.53 11.17 22.19
N SER A 455 -20.64 11.24 23.19
CA SER A 455 -20.80 12.10 24.36
C SER A 455 -20.64 13.58 24.02
N ASN A 456 -21.55 14.41 24.53
CA ASN A 456 -21.41 15.86 24.44
C ASN A 456 -20.31 16.38 25.38
N THR A 457 -19.61 17.42 24.95
CA THR A 457 -18.66 18.17 25.78
C THR A 457 -19.19 19.57 26.05
N ALA A 458 -18.49 20.35 26.87
CA ALA A 458 -18.86 21.75 27.11
C ALA A 458 -18.85 22.59 25.81
N TYR A 459 -17.98 22.26 24.85
CA TYR A 459 -17.91 22.95 23.57
C TYR A 459 -18.99 22.53 22.58
N THR A 460 -19.48 21.28 22.64
CA THR A 460 -20.44 20.75 21.67
C THR A 460 -21.86 20.65 22.22
N TYR A 461 -22.15 21.22 23.39
CA TYR A 461 -23.48 21.18 23.98
C TYR A 461 -24.44 22.12 23.24
N LEU A 462 -25.66 21.63 22.98
CA LEU A 462 -26.79 22.38 22.44
C LEU A 462 -28.02 22.10 23.31
N THR A 463 -28.91 23.10 23.44
CA THR A 463 -30.12 22.95 24.24
C THR A 463 -31.19 22.13 23.49
N VAL A 464 -32.14 21.56 24.23
CA VAL A 464 -33.29 20.83 23.66
C VAL A 464 -34.10 21.71 22.70
N GLU A 465 -34.20 23.01 22.99
CA GLU A 465 -34.91 23.98 22.17
C GLU A 465 -34.20 24.23 20.84
N GLN A 466 -32.87 24.36 20.86
CA GLN A 466 -32.04 24.49 19.65
C GLN A 466 -32.14 23.22 18.78
N MET A 467 -32.05 22.03 19.40
CA MET A 467 -32.25 20.76 18.69
C MET A 467 -33.67 20.63 18.10
N SER A 468 -34.68 21.11 18.81
CA SER A 468 -36.07 21.11 18.31
C SER A 468 -36.26 22.07 17.12
N GLN A 469 -35.46 23.14 17.02
CA GLN A 469 -35.45 24.00 15.82
C GLN A 469 -34.92 23.23 14.62
N ILE A 470 -33.76 22.57 14.76
CA ILE A 470 -33.13 21.78 13.71
C ILE A 470 -34.05 20.65 13.24
N ASP A 471 -34.70 19.95 14.16
CA ASP A 471 -35.62 18.84 13.85
C ASP A 471 -36.84 19.28 13.03
N ARG A 472 -37.28 20.53 13.16
CA ARG A 472 -38.37 21.08 12.33
C ARG A 472 -37.93 21.37 10.91
N GLU A 473 -36.65 21.66 10.71
CA GLU A 473 -36.09 22.02 9.41
C GLU A 473 -35.59 20.78 8.65
N LEU A 474 -34.83 19.90 9.31
CA LEU A 474 -34.25 18.70 8.72
C LEU A 474 -35.16 17.46 8.80
N GLY A 475 -36.14 17.47 9.70
CA GLY A 475 -37.05 16.34 9.89
C GLY A 475 -36.43 15.14 10.61
N ILE A 476 -37.06 13.97 10.45
CA ILE A 476 -36.65 12.74 11.13
C ILE A 476 -35.47 12.11 10.39
N MET A 477 -34.37 11.86 11.11
CA MET A 477 -33.22 11.10 10.61
C MET A 477 -33.64 9.67 10.23
N LYS A 478 -33.54 9.33 8.94
CA LYS A 478 -33.73 7.96 8.41
C LYS A 478 -32.41 7.30 8.03
N ASN A 479 -31.46 8.09 7.54
CA ASN A 479 -30.15 7.67 7.11
C ASN A 479 -29.12 8.61 7.79
N PRO A 480 -28.25 8.11 8.69
CA PRO A 480 -27.29 8.93 9.40
C PRO A 480 -26.24 9.57 8.47
N VAL A 481 -25.90 8.92 7.35
CA VAL A 481 -24.94 9.46 6.37
C VAL A 481 -25.55 10.65 5.65
N GLN A 482 -26.76 10.49 5.10
CA GLN A 482 -27.46 11.58 4.43
C GLN A 482 -27.77 12.72 5.41
N TYR A 483 -28.20 12.38 6.63
CA TYR A 483 -28.48 13.38 7.65
C TYR A 483 -27.24 14.20 8.01
N ALA A 484 -26.04 13.60 8.04
CA ALA A 484 -24.81 14.36 8.28
C ALA A 484 -24.50 15.37 7.16
N ILE A 485 -24.79 15.01 5.91
CA ILE A 485 -24.69 15.91 4.74
C ILE A 485 -25.73 17.02 4.85
N ASP A 486 -26.98 16.69 5.18
CA ASP A 486 -28.07 17.67 5.32
C ASP A 486 -27.78 18.68 6.45
N VAL A 487 -27.17 18.23 7.55
CA VAL A 487 -26.71 19.10 8.65
C VAL A 487 -25.59 20.04 8.18
N MET A 488 -24.63 19.56 7.40
CA MET A 488 -23.56 20.39 6.83
C MET A 488 -24.15 21.52 5.97
N GLU A 489 -25.07 21.17 5.07
CA GLU A 489 -25.74 22.13 4.19
C GLU A 489 -26.59 23.14 4.99
N TYR A 490 -27.35 22.66 5.99
CA TYR A 490 -28.12 23.52 6.89
C TYR A 490 -27.24 24.56 7.58
N ILE A 491 -26.11 24.12 8.15
CA ILE A 491 -25.19 25.01 8.85
C ILE A 491 -24.61 26.05 7.90
N HIS A 492 -24.13 25.64 6.73
CA HIS A 492 -23.58 26.57 5.74
C HIS A 492 -24.61 27.63 5.29
N GLN A 493 -25.88 27.26 5.15
CA GLN A 493 -26.93 28.21 4.75
C GLN A 493 -27.33 29.19 5.86
N HIS A 494 -27.21 28.80 7.13
CA HIS A 494 -27.72 29.57 8.27
C HIS A 494 -26.65 30.25 9.11
N PHE A 495 -25.37 29.89 8.95
CA PHE A 495 -24.26 30.44 9.70
C PHE A 495 -23.34 31.25 8.77
N THR A 496 -22.92 32.42 9.24
CA THR A 496 -21.97 33.28 8.50
C THR A 496 -20.59 33.21 9.14
N TYR A 497 -19.56 32.95 8.33
CA TYR A 497 -18.17 33.00 8.79
C TYR A 497 -17.77 34.43 9.15
N ASP A 498 -17.31 34.65 10.39
CA ASP A 498 -16.97 35.97 10.93
C ASP A 498 -15.82 35.87 11.96
N GLY A 499 -14.63 36.34 11.55
CA GLY A 499 -13.38 36.23 12.30
C GLY A 499 -13.24 37.16 13.52
N GLU A 500 -14.15 38.13 13.70
CA GLU A 500 -14.10 39.08 14.82
C GLU A 500 -15.17 38.80 15.89
N SER A 501 -16.08 37.88 15.61
CA SER A 501 -17.31 37.70 16.38
C SER A 501 -17.18 36.79 17.62
N THR A 502 -16.16 35.94 17.68
CA THR A 502 -16.04 34.87 18.69
C THR A 502 -14.61 34.75 19.21
N THR A 503 -14.45 34.00 20.30
CA THR A 503 -13.13 33.69 20.89
C THR A 503 -12.94 32.17 20.95
N VAL A 504 -11.72 31.70 21.20
CA VAL A 504 -11.42 30.25 21.34
C VAL A 504 -12.22 29.55 22.46
N ASP A 505 -12.81 30.31 23.40
CA ASP A 505 -13.62 29.78 24.48
C ASP A 505 -15.13 29.72 24.18
N THR A 506 -15.58 30.30 23.06
CA THR A 506 -16.98 30.32 22.64
C THR A 506 -17.54 28.89 22.50
N LYS A 507 -18.76 28.67 22.99
CA LYS A 507 -19.42 27.35 23.00
C LYS A 507 -20.43 27.22 21.86
N ALA A 508 -20.73 25.98 21.45
CA ALA A 508 -21.73 25.71 20.41
C ALA A 508 -23.11 26.35 20.71
N GLU A 509 -23.58 26.28 21.96
CA GLU A 509 -24.84 26.92 22.37
C GLU A 509 -24.89 28.42 22.05
N GLU A 510 -23.80 29.13 22.31
CA GLU A 510 -23.68 30.57 22.07
C GLU A 510 -23.57 30.86 20.57
N SER A 511 -22.68 30.15 19.86
CA SER A 511 -22.51 30.32 18.41
C SER A 511 -23.79 30.01 17.63
N PHE A 512 -24.58 29.01 18.07
CA PHE A 512 -25.87 28.70 17.47
C PHE A 512 -26.86 29.87 17.55
N ASN A 513 -26.87 30.62 18.64
CA ASN A 513 -27.73 31.79 18.79
C ASN A 513 -27.23 32.98 17.98
N LEU A 514 -25.91 33.17 17.90
CA LEU A 514 -25.29 34.24 17.11
C LEU A 514 -25.41 34.02 15.60
N ARG A 515 -25.49 32.75 15.16
CA ARG A 515 -25.45 32.34 13.75
C ARG A 515 -24.21 32.86 13.01
N LYS A 516 -23.14 33.09 13.78
CA LYS A 516 -21.85 33.61 13.31
C LYS A 516 -20.72 32.97 14.11
N GLY A 517 -19.55 32.86 13.49
CA GLY A 517 -18.33 32.38 14.15
C GLY A 517 -17.25 32.00 13.16
N VAL A 518 -16.14 31.48 13.70
CA VAL A 518 -15.03 30.93 12.90
C VAL A 518 -15.23 29.44 12.63
N CYS A 519 -14.33 28.82 11.86
CA CYS A 519 -14.40 27.39 11.52
C CYS A 519 -14.46 26.49 12.77
N GLN A 520 -13.81 26.87 13.86
CA GLN A 520 -13.91 26.18 15.15
C GLN A 520 -15.35 26.12 15.67
N ASP A 521 -16.05 27.26 15.73
CA ASP A 521 -17.39 27.35 16.32
C ASP A 521 -18.41 26.58 15.46
N ILE A 522 -18.33 26.77 14.15
CA ILE A 522 -19.19 26.10 13.17
C ILE A 522 -19.02 24.56 13.28
N THR A 523 -17.78 24.10 13.45
CA THR A 523 -17.46 22.69 13.67
C THR A 523 -18.05 22.19 15.00
N HIS A 524 -17.94 22.95 16.10
CA HIS A 524 -18.53 22.56 17.40
C HIS A 524 -20.06 22.48 17.35
N VAL A 525 -20.72 23.40 16.64
CA VAL A 525 -22.17 23.34 16.41
C VAL A 525 -22.54 22.06 15.67
N MET A 526 -21.87 21.76 14.54
CA MET A 526 -22.13 20.54 13.78
C MET A 526 -21.95 19.27 14.63
N LEU A 527 -20.88 19.19 15.42
CA LEU A 527 -20.66 18.07 16.33
C LEU A 527 -21.78 17.90 17.34
N GLY A 528 -22.28 19.00 17.92
CA GLY A 528 -23.40 18.96 18.86
C GLY A 528 -24.66 18.37 18.24
N ILE A 529 -25.00 18.80 17.02
CA ILE A 529 -26.19 18.33 16.30
C ILE A 529 -26.10 16.82 16.02
N LEU A 530 -24.96 16.37 15.49
CA LEU A 530 -24.74 14.96 15.13
C LEU A 530 -24.75 14.04 16.35
N ARG A 531 -24.10 14.45 17.44
CA ARG A 531 -24.05 13.67 18.70
C ARG A 531 -25.41 13.56 19.36
N CYS A 532 -26.22 14.61 19.32
CA CYS A 532 -27.63 14.56 19.77
C CYS A 532 -28.49 13.59 18.96
N LYS A 533 -28.08 13.24 17.73
CA LYS A 533 -28.72 12.21 16.89
C LYS A 533 -28.03 10.85 16.95
N HIS A 534 -27.13 10.65 17.92
CA HIS A 534 -26.35 9.44 18.11
C HIS A 534 -25.48 9.06 16.89
N ILE A 535 -25.09 10.04 16.07
CA ILE A 535 -24.09 9.84 15.02
C ILE A 535 -22.71 10.10 15.65
N PRO A 536 -21.79 9.10 15.69
CA PRO A 536 -20.47 9.34 16.24
C PRO A 536 -19.70 10.31 15.34
N ALA A 537 -19.29 11.43 15.92
CA ALA A 537 -18.61 12.50 15.20
C ALA A 537 -17.44 13.04 16.04
N ARG A 538 -16.32 13.34 15.39
CA ARG A 538 -15.11 13.85 16.03
C ARG A 538 -14.63 15.15 15.41
N TYR A 539 -14.03 15.98 16.25
CA TYR A 539 -13.42 17.24 15.83
C TYR A 539 -12.10 16.97 15.16
N VAL A 540 -11.83 17.64 14.04
CA VAL A 540 -10.55 17.57 13.34
C VAL A 540 -9.94 18.96 13.26
N SER A 541 -8.67 19.07 13.65
CA SER A 541 -7.84 20.25 13.43
C SER A 541 -6.78 19.94 12.38
N GLY A 542 -6.57 20.88 11.46
CA GLY A 542 -5.66 20.68 10.35
C GLY A 542 -5.36 21.95 9.58
N TYR A 543 -4.97 21.77 8.32
CA TYR A 543 -4.67 22.87 7.39
C TYR A 543 -5.51 22.72 6.13
N LEU A 544 -5.89 23.85 5.54
CA LEU A 544 -6.64 23.90 4.29
C LEU A 544 -5.75 24.51 3.20
N TYR A 545 -5.60 23.81 2.07
CA TYR A 545 -4.98 24.39 0.89
C TYR A 545 -6.03 25.15 0.07
N VAL A 546 -5.90 26.48 0.06
CA VAL A 546 -6.70 27.38 -0.77
C VAL A 546 -5.79 27.84 -1.92
N GLY A 547 -5.88 27.17 -3.08
CA GLY A 547 -5.09 27.54 -4.26
C GLY A 547 -5.39 28.96 -4.76
N GLU A 548 -4.55 29.51 -5.66
CA GLU A 548 -4.59 30.91 -6.12
C GLU A 548 -5.94 31.38 -6.73
N ASN A 549 -6.85 30.45 -7.08
CA ASN A 549 -8.17 30.72 -7.68
C ASN A 549 -9.35 30.00 -6.97
N SER A 550 -9.19 29.58 -5.71
CA SER A 550 -10.23 28.83 -5.00
C SER A 550 -11.26 29.76 -4.33
N ALA A 551 -12.54 29.37 -4.36
CA ALA A 551 -13.65 30.08 -3.71
C ALA A 551 -13.88 29.63 -2.25
N LEU A 552 -12.97 28.83 -1.68
CA LEU A 552 -13.07 28.37 -0.29
C LEU A 552 -12.84 29.53 0.69
N VAL A 553 -13.68 29.61 1.71
CA VAL A 553 -13.64 30.60 2.79
C VAL A 553 -12.85 30.02 3.96
N GLY A 554 -11.82 30.76 4.35
CA GLY A 554 -10.85 30.41 5.38
C GLY A 554 -9.58 31.18 5.05
N ASP A 555 -9.04 31.92 6.02
CA ASP A 555 -7.71 32.49 5.86
C ASP A 555 -6.72 31.34 5.57
N ALA A 556 -5.61 31.57 4.87
CA ALA A 556 -4.72 30.49 4.39
C ALA A 556 -3.94 29.74 5.51
N ALA A 557 -4.53 29.66 6.70
CA ALA A 557 -3.99 29.21 7.95
C ALA A 557 -5.01 28.36 8.73
N SER A 558 -4.52 27.33 9.43
CA SER A 558 -5.24 26.42 10.35
C SER A 558 -6.78 26.34 10.23
N HIS A 559 -7.29 25.18 9.82
CA HIS A 559 -8.73 24.93 9.64
C HIS A 559 -9.26 23.86 10.58
N ALA A 560 -10.58 23.83 10.76
CA ALA A 560 -11.28 22.85 11.56
C ALA A 560 -12.51 22.32 10.82
N TRP A 561 -12.79 21.03 10.98
CA TRP A 561 -13.94 20.37 10.37
C TRP A 561 -14.36 19.13 11.17
N VAL A 562 -15.44 18.47 10.73
CA VAL A 562 -16.01 17.30 11.39
C VAL A 562 -15.64 16.03 10.63
N GLU A 563 -15.32 14.95 11.35
CA GLU A 563 -15.35 13.60 10.78
C GLU A 563 -16.50 12.80 11.39
N VAL A 564 -17.30 12.16 10.54
CA VAL A 564 -18.41 11.28 10.93
C VAL A 564 -18.05 9.82 10.71
N MET A 565 -18.39 8.96 11.66
CA MET A 565 -18.17 7.51 11.53
C MET A 565 -19.29 6.89 10.71
N VAL A 566 -18.96 6.48 9.49
CA VAL A 566 -19.86 5.74 8.60
C VAL A 566 -19.70 4.23 8.85
N PRO A 567 -20.77 3.52 9.27
CA PRO A 567 -20.71 2.09 9.53
C PRO A 567 -20.16 1.29 8.34
N GLY A 568 -19.13 0.47 8.56
CA GLY A 568 -18.52 -0.37 7.52
C GLY A 568 -17.58 0.36 6.56
N ILE A 569 -17.42 1.69 6.66
CA ILE A 569 -16.51 2.48 5.82
C ILE A 569 -15.41 3.13 6.65
N GLY A 570 -15.77 3.85 7.72
CA GLY A 570 -14.80 4.56 8.56
C GLY A 570 -15.13 6.04 8.74
N TRP A 571 -14.12 6.82 9.13
CA TRP A 571 -14.27 8.26 9.35
C TRP A 571 -14.27 9.01 8.02
N VAL A 572 -15.32 9.80 7.79
CA VAL A 572 -15.48 10.62 6.59
C VAL A 572 -15.56 12.10 6.98
N GLY A 573 -14.77 12.94 6.34
CA GLY A 573 -14.65 14.35 6.70
C GLY A 573 -15.66 15.26 5.98
N LEU A 574 -16.30 16.13 6.73
CA LEU A 574 -17.28 17.12 6.28
C LEU A 574 -16.89 18.50 6.80
N ASP A 575 -16.77 19.46 5.88
CA ASP A 575 -16.43 20.85 6.17
C ASP A 575 -17.68 21.73 6.10
N PRO A 576 -18.32 22.05 7.25
CA PRO A 576 -19.52 22.88 7.28
C PRO A 576 -19.28 24.34 6.95
N THR A 577 -18.03 24.83 7.04
CA THR A 577 -17.72 26.22 6.69
C THR A 577 -17.77 26.43 5.18
N ASN A 578 -17.35 25.42 4.42
CA ASN A 578 -17.29 25.50 2.96
C ASN A 578 -18.37 24.67 2.24
N ASN A 579 -19.16 23.89 2.99
CA ASN A 579 -20.12 22.92 2.47
C ASN A 579 -19.49 21.95 1.46
N VAL A 580 -18.33 21.40 1.82
CA VAL A 580 -17.60 20.44 1.00
C VAL A 580 -17.17 19.24 1.83
N GLU A 581 -16.97 18.13 1.15
CA GLU A 581 -16.29 16.98 1.74
C GLU A 581 -14.80 17.31 1.95
N ALA A 582 -14.25 16.93 3.10
CA ALA A 582 -12.84 17.17 3.43
C ALA A 582 -11.94 16.15 2.72
N LEU A 583 -11.57 16.46 1.47
CA LEU A 583 -10.83 15.59 0.56
C LEU A 583 -9.36 16.03 0.42
N GLU A 584 -8.84 16.15 -0.81
CA GLU A 584 -7.41 16.35 -1.08
C GLU A 584 -6.81 17.65 -0.54
N SER A 585 -7.63 18.68 -0.29
CA SER A 585 -7.17 19.99 0.17
C SER A 585 -7.09 20.10 1.70
N HIS A 586 -7.56 19.09 2.45
CA HIS A 586 -7.67 19.12 3.91
C HIS A 586 -6.60 18.23 4.55
N ILE A 587 -5.59 18.87 5.15
CA ILE A 587 -4.46 18.20 5.79
C ILE A 587 -4.73 18.00 7.28
N ARG A 588 -4.95 16.76 7.72
CA ARG A 588 -5.26 16.39 9.10
C ARG A 588 -4.05 16.48 10.03
N VAL A 589 -4.21 17.14 11.17
CA VAL A 589 -3.17 17.23 12.21
C VAL A 589 -3.57 16.52 13.49
N GLY A 590 -4.75 16.82 14.02
CA GLY A 590 -5.23 16.22 15.26
C GLY A 590 -6.72 15.92 15.19
N VAL A 591 -7.16 14.89 15.90
CA VAL A 591 -8.58 14.57 16.09
C VAL A 591 -8.89 14.43 17.58
N GLY A 592 -10.11 14.76 17.98
CA GLY A 592 -10.52 14.69 19.37
C GLY A 592 -12.03 14.85 19.52
N ARG A 593 -12.52 14.99 20.74
CA ARG A 593 -13.96 15.24 20.96
C ARG A 593 -14.33 16.69 20.66
N ASP A 594 -13.43 17.62 20.94
CA ASP A 594 -13.55 19.05 20.65
C ASP A 594 -12.16 19.70 20.57
N TYR A 595 -12.11 21.03 20.58
CA TYR A 595 -10.87 21.79 20.45
C TYR A 595 -9.87 21.56 21.60
N ASN A 596 -10.33 21.25 22.83
CA ASN A 596 -9.43 21.04 23.98
C ASN A 596 -8.51 19.84 23.78
N ASP A 597 -9.01 18.80 23.12
CA ASP A 597 -8.27 17.57 22.86
C ASP A 597 -7.18 17.77 21.78
N VAL A 598 -7.30 18.80 20.93
CA VAL A 598 -6.45 19.01 19.74
C VAL A 598 -5.76 20.36 19.64
N SER A 599 -5.79 21.16 20.70
CA SER A 599 -5.19 22.50 20.69
C SER A 599 -3.71 22.47 20.21
N PRO A 600 -3.33 23.32 19.22
CA PRO A 600 -2.02 23.27 18.57
C PRO A 600 -0.82 23.41 19.52
N VAL A 601 -0.93 24.32 20.50
CA VAL A 601 0.09 24.58 21.51
C VAL A 601 -0.60 24.74 22.87
N GLN A 602 -0.15 23.96 23.86
CA GLN A 602 -0.57 24.07 25.26
C GLN A 602 0.67 24.14 26.13
N GLY A 603 0.69 25.04 27.12
CA GLY A 603 1.84 25.16 27.98
C GLY A 603 1.53 25.86 29.29
N VAL A 604 2.43 25.69 30.24
CA VAL A 604 2.42 26.40 31.52
C VAL A 604 3.76 27.08 31.69
N TYR A 605 3.71 28.35 32.06
CA TYR A 605 4.89 29.18 32.28
C TYR A 605 4.71 30.04 33.54
N ARG A 606 5.80 30.63 34.04
CA ARG A 606 5.76 31.62 35.12
C ARG A 606 6.29 32.95 34.60
N GLY A 607 5.41 33.93 34.44
CA GLY A 607 5.70 35.26 33.90
C GLY A 607 4.44 36.12 33.80
N GLY A 608 4.54 37.27 33.14
CA GLY A 608 3.45 38.21 32.87
C GLY A 608 2.53 37.75 31.73
N SER A 609 1.80 38.71 31.13
CA SER A 609 0.92 38.42 30.00
C SER A 609 1.71 37.97 28.76
N GLN A 610 1.03 37.34 27.81
CA GLN A 610 1.62 36.88 26.54
C GLN A 610 0.80 37.37 25.36
N SER A 611 1.44 37.57 24.22
CA SER A 611 0.80 37.68 22.90
C SER A 611 1.25 36.54 22.00
N LEU A 612 0.40 36.15 21.05
CA LEU A 612 0.64 35.05 20.11
C LEU A 612 0.46 35.57 18.67
N ASP A 613 1.49 35.38 17.86
CA ASP A 613 1.44 35.56 16.40
C ASP A 613 1.54 34.19 15.73
N VAL A 614 0.57 33.87 14.87
CA VAL A 614 0.48 32.56 14.18
C VAL A 614 0.64 32.79 12.69
N LYS A 615 1.60 32.09 12.08
CA LYS A 615 1.83 32.11 10.64
C LYS A 615 1.79 30.70 10.10
N VAL A 616 0.93 30.49 9.11
CA VAL A 616 0.80 29.21 8.43
C VAL A 616 0.91 29.44 6.92
N SER A 617 1.62 28.54 6.26
CA SER A 617 1.73 28.50 4.80
C SER A 617 1.54 27.07 4.33
N VAL A 618 0.62 26.86 3.39
CA VAL A 618 0.38 25.58 2.73
C VAL A 618 0.66 25.77 1.24
N SER A 619 1.66 25.07 0.72
CA SER A 619 2.06 25.16 -0.69
C SER A 619 2.01 23.79 -1.35
N LEU A 620 1.50 23.75 -2.58
CA LEU A 620 1.52 22.55 -3.40
C LEU A 620 2.95 22.37 -3.95
N MET A 621 3.48 21.14 -3.85
CA MET A 621 4.79 20.79 -4.39
C MET A 621 4.65 20.07 -5.73
N ASP A 622 5.50 20.43 -6.69
CA ASP A 622 5.62 19.70 -7.96
C ASP A 622 6.10 18.26 -7.72
N GLN A 623 5.56 17.31 -8.51
CA GLN A 623 5.65 15.87 -8.25
C GLN A 623 7.04 15.27 -8.31
#